data_AF-W9XG79-F1
#
_entry.id   AF-W9XG79-F1
#
_cell.length_a   1.000
_cell.length_b   1.000
_cell.length_c   1.000
_cell.angle_alpha   90.00
_cell.angle_beta   90.00
_cell.angle_gamma   90.00
#
_symmetry.space_group_name_H-M   'P 1'
#
loop_
_entity.id
_entity.type
_entity.pdbx_description
1 polymer ?
#
loop_
_entity_poly.entity_id
_entity_poly.type
_entity_poly.pdbx_seq_one_letter_code
_entity_poly.pdbx_strand_id
1 'polypeptide(L)'
;MSSPPWLRSLNLIVSTPENALICTLCRRALRVHPRLVQQHLTEAHSISASRQTQVPDLGTLLLTDISELSARADFCPEDPSLTTTPGFACGHCSSRTTSQQLLRRHLSSQHNIKHLDTIADRDYRPVSLQQWTTSGSAGRQYWIVLAIPRAVTLTPLPTYRKRKRPLPLSHRKC
;
A
#
# COMPACT_ATOMS: atom_id res chain seq x y z
N MET A 1 -18.37 -16.12 -3.69
CA MET A 1 -19.30 -16.25 -2.54
C MET A 1 -19.89 -14.88 -2.24
N SER A 2 -21.20 -14.77 -2.01
CA SER A 2 -21.81 -13.49 -1.60
C SER A 2 -21.57 -13.25 -0.12
N SER A 3 -21.13 -12.04 0.26
CA SER A 3 -20.94 -11.70 1.68
C SER A 3 -22.26 -11.72 2.45
N PRO A 4 -22.34 -12.41 3.60
CA PRO A 4 -23.49 -12.41 4.50
C PRO A 4 -24.03 -11.00 4.80
N PRO A 5 -25.36 -10.81 4.96
CA PRO A 5 -25.96 -9.51 5.25
C PRO A 5 -25.40 -8.82 6.50
N TRP A 6 -25.06 -9.61 7.54
CA TRP A 6 -24.51 -9.07 8.79
C TRP A 6 -23.08 -8.53 8.62
N LEU A 7 -22.29 -9.07 7.67
CA LEU A 7 -20.98 -8.48 7.36
C LEU A 7 -21.17 -7.13 6.67
N ARG A 8 -22.12 -7.04 5.75
CA ARG A 8 -22.42 -5.79 5.04
C ARG A 8 -22.91 -4.69 5.98
N SER A 9 -23.69 -5.03 7.01
CA SER A 9 -24.15 -4.06 8.02
C SER A 9 -23.00 -3.47 8.86
N LEU A 10 -21.86 -4.17 8.91
CA LEU A 10 -20.60 -3.74 9.52
C LEU A 10 -19.61 -3.12 8.52
N ASN A 11 -20.03 -2.90 7.26
CA ASN A 11 -19.16 -2.47 6.17
C ASN A 11 -17.98 -3.41 5.94
N LEU A 12 -18.24 -4.72 6.06
CA LEU A 12 -17.33 -5.78 5.74
C LEU A 12 -17.84 -6.56 4.52
N ILE A 13 -16.92 -6.96 3.65
CA ILE A 13 -17.20 -7.84 2.52
C ILE A 13 -16.17 -8.98 2.48
N VAL A 14 -16.52 -10.02 1.74
CA VAL A 14 -15.65 -11.15 1.42
C VAL A 14 -15.22 -10.99 -0.03
N SER A 15 -13.91 -10.90 -0.28
CA SER A 15 -13.35 -10.80 -1.62
C SER A 15 -13.56 -12.08 -2.41
N THR A 16 -13.53 -11.96 -3.73
CA THR A 16 -13.53 -13.11 -4.64
C THR A 16 -12.37 -12.97 -5.62
N PRO A 17 -11.63 -14.05 -5.93
CA PRO A 17 -11.82 -15.43 -5.45
C PRO A 17 -11.16 -15.75 -4.09
N GLU A 18 -10.39 -14.84 -3.50
CA GLU A 18 -9.47 -15.16 -2.39
C GLU A 18 -10.15 -15.33 -1.02
N ASN A 19 -11.45 -15.07 -0.91
CA ASN A 19 -12.20 -15.13 0.35
C ASN A 19 -11.56 -14.29 1.49
N ALA A 20 -10.90 -13.19 1.14
CA ALA A 20 -10.32 -12.28 2.11
C ALA A 20 -11.40 -11.39 2.73
N LEU A 21 -11.29 -11.11 4.03
CA LEU A 21 -12.17 -10.16 4.69
C LEU A 21 -11.70 -8.73 4.42
N ILE A 22 -12.57 -7.88 3.87
CA ILE A 22 -12.24 -6.48 3.53
C ILE A 22 -13.20 -5.53 4.24
N CYS A 23 -12.64 -4.50 4.88
CA CYS A 23 -13.40 -3.35 5.38
C CYS A 23 -13.60 -2.32 4.27
N THR A 24 -14.84 -2.04 3.92
CA THR A 24 -15.19 -1.09 2.85
C THR A 24 -15.11 0.37 3.28
N LEU A 25 -15.13 0.66 4.60
CA LEU A 25 -14.96 2.02 5.12
C LEU A 25 -13.55 2.57 4.86
N CYS A 26 -12.52 1.78 5.18
CA CYS A 26 -11.11 2.17 4.96
C CYS A 26 -10.44 1.44 3.80
N ARG A 27 -11.16 0.56 3.10
CA ARG A 27 -10.64 -0.20 1.95
C ARG A 27 -9.35 -0.96 2.26
N ARG A 28 -9.35 -1.67 3.39
CA ARG A 28 -8.23 -2.52 3.86
C ARG A 28 -8.71 -3.94 4.08
N ALA A 29 -7.91 -4.91 3.69
CA ALA A 29 -8.14 -6.29 4.09
C ALA A 29 -7.73 -6.51 5.55
N LEU A 30 -8.43 -7.40 6.22
CA LEU A 30 -8.31 -7.69 7.65
C LEU A 30 -7.90 -9.14 7.87
N ARG A 31 -7.15 -9.38 8.95
CA ARG A 31 -6.90 -10.73 9.44
C ARG A 31 -8.21 -11.36 9.91
N VAL A 32 -8.39 -12.64 9.65
CA VAL A 32 -9.59 -13.41 9.97
C VAL A 32 -9.48 -13.86 11.43
N HIS A 33 -9.59 -12.89 12.34
CA HIS A 33 -9.57 -13.16 13.77
C HIS A 33 -10.59 -12.25 14.46
N PRO A 34 -11.63 -12.79 15.13
CA PRO A 34 -12.72 -12.00 15.69
C PRO A 34 -12.26 -10.81 16.53
N ARG A 35 -11.30 -11.02 17.43
CA ARG A 35 -10.74 -9.94 18.27
C ARG A 35 -10.08 -8.81 17.46
N LEU A 36 -9.33 -9.14 16.40
CA LEU A 36 -8.65 -8.13 15.58
C LEU A 36 -9.65 -7.35 14.73
N VAL A 37 -10.70 -8.03 14.25
CA VAL A 37 -11.78 -7.39 13.51
C VAL A 37 -12.58 -6.46 14.44
N GLN A 38 -12.94 -6.92 15.64
CA GLN A 38 -13.67 -6.09 16.60
C GLN A 38 -12.86 -4.86 17.02
N GLN A 39 -11.57 -5.05 17.31
CA GLN A 39 -10.65 -3.97 17.62
C GLN A 39 -10.57 -2.97 16.46
N HIS A 40 -10.41 -3.45 15.23
CA HIS A 40 -10.39 -2.60 14.03
C HIS A 40 -11.68 -1.78 13.89
N LEU A 41 -12.85 -2.41 13.99
CA LEU A 41 -14.14 -1.73 13.85
C LEU A 41 -14.34 -0.67 14.95
N THR A 42 -13.87 -0.94 16.16
CA THR A 42 -14.00 -0.04 17.30
C THR A 42 -13.01 1.13 17.21
N GLU A 43 -11.72 0.85 17.00
CA GLU A 43 -10.65 1.85 17.02
C GLU A 43 -10.63 2.69 15.73
N ALA A 44 -10.81 2.08 14.56
CA ALA A 44 -10.71 2.78 13.28
C ALA A 44 -12.02 3.45 12.87
N HIS A 45 -13.16 2.93 13.34
CA HIS A 45 -14.49 3.31 12.84
C HIS A 45 -15.52 3.61 13.94
N SER A 46 -15.15 3.49 15.22
CA SER A 46 -16.04 3.77 16.37
C SER A 46 -17.36 3.00 16.34
N ILE A 47 -17.38 1.81 15.74
CA ILE A 47 -18.55 0.93 15.74
C ILE A 47 -18.69 0.32 17.14
N SER A 48 -19.87 0.42 17.76
CA SER A 48 -20.10 -0.08 19.12
C SER A 48 -20.11 -1.61 19.17
N ALA A 49 -19.76 -2.18 20.33
CA ALA A 49 -19.78 -3.64 20.56
C ALA A 49 -21.18 -4.25 20.34
N SER A 50 -22.26 -3.51 20.63
CA SER A 50 -23.65 -3.94 20.41
C SER A 50 -23.98 -4.22 18.95
N ARG A 51 -23.27 -3.62 17.99
CA ARG A 51 -23.43 -3.89 16.55
C ARG A 51 -22.55 -5.05 16.07
N GLN A 52 -21.56 -5.44 16.86
CA GLN A 52 -20.54 -6.43 16.52
C GLN A 52 -20.81 -7.82 17.11
N THR A 53 -22.07 -8.09 17.51
CA THR A 53 -22.48 -9.33 18.19
C THR A 53 -22.23 -10.59 17.35
N GLN A 54 -22.24 -10.47 16.02
CA GLN A 54 -22.04 -11.58 15.08
C GLN A 54 -20.59 -11.73 14.59
N VAL A 55 -19.66 -10.86 15.02
CA VAL A 55 -18.23 -11.00 14.65
C VAL A 55 -17.59 -12.30 15.13
N PRO A 56 -17.97 -12.89 16.30
CA PRO A 56 -17.51 -14.24 16.67
C PRO A 56 -17.84 -15.33 15.63
N ASP A 57 -18.91 -15.16 14.84
CA ASP A 57 -19.36 -16.13 13.84
C ASP A 57 -18.49 -16.09 12.57
N LEU A 58 -17.46 -15.23 12.49
CA LEU A 58 -16.51 -15.22 11.37
C LEU A 58 -15.88 -16.59 11.09
N GLY A 59 -15.65 -17.40 12.13
CA GLY A 59 -15.08 -18.75 11.99
C GLY A 59 -16.00 -19.75 11.29
N THR A 60 -17.29 -19.43 11.14
CA THR A 60 -18.25 -20.26 10.37
C THR A 60 -18.14 -20.03 8.87
N LEU A 61 -17.46 -18.96 8.46
CA LEU A 61 -17.26 -18.62 7.06
C LEU A 61 -15.94 -19.22 6.55
N LEU A 62 -15.95 -19.71 5.31
CA LEU A 62 -14.73 -20.16 4.61
C LEU A 62 -13.92 -18.95 4.15
N LEU A 63 -13.22 -18.31 5.09
CA LEU A 63 -12.36 -17.15 4.85
C LEU A 63 -10.89 -17.57 4.87
N THR A 64 -10.08 -16.88 4.06
CA THR A 64 -8.62 -17.07 4.05
C THR A 64 -7.96 -15.91 4.77
N ASP A 65 -7.05 -16.19 5.71
CA ASP A 65 -6.32 -15.12 6.40
C ASP A 65 -5.40 -14.41 5.42
N ILE A 66 -5.37 -13.08 5.49
CA ILE A 66 -4.52 -12.26 4.64
C ILE A 66 -3.02 -12.54 4.82
N SER A 67 -2.59 -13.16 5.92
CA SER A 67 -1.19 -13.60 6.10
C SER A 67 -0.82 -14.81 5.24
N GLU A 68 -1.81 -15.56 4.76
CA GLU A 68 -1.62 -16.74 3.91
C GLU A 68 -1.78 -16.40 2.42
N LEU A 69 -2.33 -15.22 2.12
CA LEU A 69 -2.52 -14.77 0.75
C LEU A 69 -1.22 -14.28 0.14
N SER A 70 -0.93 -14.81 -1.05
CA SER A 70 0.08 -14.21 -1.93
C SER A 70 -0.46 -12.93 -2.56
N ALA A 71 0.43 -11.99 -2.90
CA ALA A 71 0.07 -10.89 -3.78
C ALA A 71 -0.55 -11.40 -5.08
N ARG A 72 -1.53 -10.64 -5.59
CA ARG A 72 -2.11 -10.89 -6.92
C ARG A 72 -1.03 -10.69 -7.99
N ALA A 73 -1.31 -11.19 -9.19
CA ALA A 73 -0.48 -10.92 -10.35
C ALA A 73 -0.41 -9.41 -10.63
N ASP A 74 0.74 -8.96 -11.13
CA ASP A 74 0.89 -7.58 -11.60
C ASP A 74 0.00 -7.32 -12.82
N PHE A 75 -0.44 -6.07 -12.95
CA PHE A 75 -1.32 -5.57 -14.00
C PHE A 75 -2.72 -6.20 -13.99
N CYS A 76 -3.15 -6.74 -12.86
CA CYS A 76 -4.57 -7.03 -12.65
C CYS A 76 -5.40 -5.73 -12.61
N PRO A 77 -6.70 -5.78 -12.94
CA PRO A 77 -7.61 -4.67 -12.72
C PRO A 77 -7.60 -4.20 -11.26
N GLU A 78 -7.76 -2.89 -11.06
CA GLU A 78 -7.93 -2.32 -9.72
C GLU A 78 -9.14 -2.95 -9.02
N ASP A 79 -8.94 -3.43 -7.78
CA ASP A 79 -10.04 -3.86 -6.92
C ASP A 79 -10.66 -2.64 -6.22
N PRO A 80 -11.92 -2.26 -6.49
CA PRO A 80 -12.53 -1.07 -5.91
C PRO A 80 -12.67 -1.13 -4.39
N SER A 81 -12.65 -2.34 -3.81
CA SER A 81 -12.77 -2.55 -2.38
C SER A 81 -11.46 -2.37 -1.61
N LEU A 82 -10.34 -2.28 -2.32
CA LEU A 82 -9.02 -2.05 -1.74
C LEU A 82 -8.50 -0.64 -2.01
N THR A 83 -7.61 -0.18 -1.14
CA THR A 83 -6.94 1.10 -1.30
C THR A 83 -5.86 0.98 -2.36
N THR A 84 -5.97 1.83 -3.38
CA THR A 84 -4.93 2.03 -4.39
C THR A 84 -4.04 3.19 -3.99
N THR A 85 -2.74 2.95 -3.88
CA THR A 85 -1.76 3.96 -3.45
C THR A 85 -0.74 4.20 -4.58
N PRO A 86 -0.38 5.46 -4.89
CA PRO A 86 0.71 5.72 -5.80
C PRO A 86 2.03 5.20 -5.21
N GLY A 87 2.89 4.64 -6.07
CA GLY A 87 4.16 4.09 -5.66
C GLY A 87 5.16 4.03 -6.80
N PHE A 88 6.23 3.29 -6.58
CA PHE A 88 7.37 3.19 -7.46
C PHE A 88 7.77 1.72 -7.62
N ALA A 89 7.92 1.27 -8.86
CA ALA A 89 8.53 -0.01 -9.21
C ALA A 89 9.97 0.23 -9.65
N CYS A 90 10.90 -0.63 -9.23
CA CYS A 90 12.28 -0.60 -9.69
C CYS A 90 12.35 -0.97 -11.18
N GLY A 91 13.18 -0.26 -11.95
CA GLY A 91 13.42 -0.58 -13.36
C GLY A 91 14.34 -1.79 -13.57
N HIS A 92 15.03 -2.24 -12.52
CA HIS A 92 16.09 -3.26 -12.59
C HIS A 92 15.74 -4.60 -11.91
N CYS A 93 14.68 -4.64 -11.09
CA CYS A 93 14.19 -5.86 -10.43
C CYS A 93 12.72 -5.74 -10.04
N SER A 94 12.14 -6.80 -9.44
CA SER A 94 10.72 -6.85 -9.03
C SER A 94 10.38 -6.02 -7.78
N SER A 95 11.35 -5.32 -7.19
CA SER A 95 11.14 -4.50 -5.99
C SER A 95 10.24 -3.31 -6.27
N ARG A 96 9.39 -2.97 -5.28
CA ARG A 96 8.39 -1.93 -5.38
C ARG A 96 8.09 -1.34 -4.00
N THR A 97 7.76 -0.07 -3.94
CA THR A 97 7.53 0.64 -2.69
C THR A 97 6.65 1.87 -2.87
N THR A 98 5.95 2.27 -1.83
CA THR A 98 5.21 3.54 -1.78
C THR A 98 6.09 4.71 -1.32
N SER A 99 7.35 4.47 -0.93
CA SER A 99 8.25 5.50 -0.40
C SER A 99 9.43 5.77 -1.33
N GLN A 100 9.54 7.02 -1.79
CA GLN A 100 10.68 7.47 -2.59
C GLN A 100 12.01 7.30 -1.86
N GLN A 101 12.04 7.47 -0.53
CA GLN A 101 13.25 7.26 0.27
C GLN A 101 13.68 5.79 0.28
N LEU A 102 12.72 4.87 0.39
CA LEU A 102 13.00 3.42 0.33
C LEU A 102 13.46 3.02 -1.07
N LEU A 103 12.88 3.59 -2.13
CA LEU A 103 13.33 3.37 -3.50
C LEU A 103 14.79 3.81 -3.68
N ARG A 104 15.15 5.02 -3.24
CA ARG A 104 16.53 5.53 -3.33
C ARG A 104 17.51 4.64 -2.59
N ARG A 105 17.14 4.18 -1.39
CA ARG A 105 17.95 3.25 -0.61
C ARG A 105 18.13 1.92 -1.33
N HIS A 106 17.05 1.37 -1.88
CA HIS A 106 17.07 0.12 -2.65
C HIS A 106 17.97 0.23 -3.88
N LEU A 107 17.81 1.27 -4.70
CA LEU A 107 18.63 1.50 -5.88
C LEU A 107 20.12 1.65 -5.55
N SER A 108 20.43 2.37 -4.47
CA SER A 108 21.81 2.52 -4.01
C SER A 108 22.40 1.22 -3.48
N SER A 109 21.64 0.38 -2.78
CA SER A 109 22.19 -0.82 -2.12
C SER A 109 22.18 -2.06 -3.00
N GLN A 110 21.18 -2.22 -3.87
CA GLN A 110 21.02 -3.41 -4.71
C GLN A 110 21.56 -3.21 -6.13
N HIS A 111 21.60 -1.97 -6.61
CA HIS A 111 22.00 -1.66 -8.00
C HIS A 111 23.15 -0.66 -8.08
N ASN A 112 23.70 -0.20 -6.95
CA ASN A 112 24.78 0.82 -6.87
C ASN A 112 24.45 2.14 -7.59
N ILE A 113 23.16 2.46 -7.75
CA ILE A 113 22.67 3.69 -8.39
C ILE A 113 22.51 4.76 -7.30
N LYS A 114 23.43 5.72 -7.25
CA LYS A 114 23.52 6.75 -6.20
C LYS A 114 22.76 8.04 -6.55
N HIS A 115 22.61 8.30 -7.84
CA HIS A 115 21.89 9.46 -8.37
C HIS A 115 20.73 8.95 -9.22
N LEU A 116 19.51 9.29 -8.80
CA LEU A 116 18.34 9.15 -9.67
C LEU A 116 18.50 10.22 -10.74
N ASP A 117 18.85 9.82 -11.96
CA ASP A 117 18.72 10.73 -13.09
C ASP A 117 17.25 11.16 -13.19
N THR A 118 17.02 12.43 -13.54
CA THR A 118 15.68 13.05 -13.50
C THR A 118 14.74 12.45 -14.56
N ILE A 119 15.24 11.55 -15.42
CA ILE A 119 14.45 10.81 -16.40
C ILE A 119 13.82 9.60 -15.71
N ALA A 120 12.59 9.80 -15.23
CA ALA A 120 11.70 8.74 -14.78
C ALA A 120 11.37 7.81 -15.96
N ASP A 121 12.16 6.74 -16.15
CA ASP A 121 11.77 5.53 -16.90
C ASP A 121 12.86 4.43 -16.85
N ARG A 122 14.13 4.82 -16.66
CA ARG A 122 15.24 3.86 -16.63
C ARG A 122 15.37 3.14 -15.29
N ASP A 123 15.43 3.89 -14.20
CA ASP A 123 15.74 3.33 -12.87
C ASP A 123 14.50 2.99 -12.05
N TYR A 124 13.38 3.64 -12.35
CA TYR A 124 12.11 3.37 -11.71
C TYR A 124 10.94 3.83 -12.56
N ARG A 125 9.76 3.26 -12.30
CA ARG A 125 8.48 3.62 -12.91
C ARG A 125 7.46 4.00 -11.84
N PRO A 126 6.75 5.13 -11.98
CA PRO A 126 5.59 5.40 -11.14
C PRO A 126 4.49 4.38 -11.46
N VAL A 127 3.89 3.80 -10.42
CA VAL A 127 2.89 2.73 -10.53
C VAL A 127 1.77 2.92 -9.52
N SER A 128 0.62 2.32 -9.78
CA SER A 128 -0.45 2.20 -8.81
C SER A 128 -0.37 0.84 -8.12
N LEU A 129 -0.34 0.85 -6.79
CA LEU A 129 -0.12 -0.34 -5.99
C LEU A 129 -1.35 -0.65 -5.12
N GLN A 130 -1.71 -1.92 -5.03
CA GLN A 130 -2.61 -2.47 -4.02
C GLN A 130 -1.86 -3.54 -3.20
N GLN A 131 -2.37 -3.85 -2.02
CA GLN A 131 -1.80 -4.82 -1.09
C GLN A 131 -2.89 -5.44 -0.22
N TRP A 132 -2.67 -6.66 0.27
CA TRP A 132 -3.54 -7.29 1.26
C TRP A 132 -3.30 -6.73 2.66
N THR A 133 -2.03 -6.60 3.08
CA THR A 133 -1.67 -6.24 4.46
C THR A 133 -1.07 -4.84 4.52
N THR A 134 -1.31 -4.12 5.62
CA THR A 134 -0.63 -2.83 5.88
C THR A 134 0.52 -2.95 6.88
N SER A 135 0.67 -4.08 7.58
CA SER A 135 1.65 -4.27 8.64
C SER A 135 2.64 -5.38 8.28
N GLY A 136 3.92 -5.03 8.32
CA GLY A 136 5.01 -5.82 7.78
C GLY A 136 5.54 -6.87 8.76
N SER A 137 5.69 -8.09 8.26
CA SER A 137 6.64 -9.08 8.76
C SER A 137 6.76 -10.24 7.75
N ALA A 138 5.66 -10.66 7.15
CA ALA A 138 5.67 -11.26 5.81
C ALA A 138 5.80 -10.09 4.81
N GLY A 139 6.77 -10.16 3.89
CA GLY A 139 7.17 -9.05 3.02
C GLY A 139 5.99 -8.21 2.52
N ARG A 140 6.10 -6.89 2.53
CA ARG A 140 5.07 -6.00 1.97
C ARG A 140 4.89 -6.32 0.49
N GLN A 141 3.98 -7.22 0.16
CA GLN A 141 3.74 -7.66 -1.20
C GLN A 141 2.70 -6.74 -1.82
N TYR A 142 3.18 -5.78 -2.59
CA TYR A 142 2.31 -5.01 -3.47
C TYR A 142 2.14 -5.75 -4.79
N TRP A 143 1.01 -5.57 -5.44
CA TRP A 143 0.87 -5.82 -6.87
C TRP A 143 0.57 -4.51 -7.59
N ILE A 144 1.07 -4.41 -8.81
CA ILE A 144 0.77 -3.29 -9.70
C ILE A 144 -0.64 -3.50 -10.24
N VAL A 145 -1.48 -2.47 -10.20
CA VAL A 145 -2.80 -2.50 -10.82
C VAL A 145 -2.82 -1.68 -12.09
N LEU A 146 -3.63 -2.11 -13.05
CA LEU A 146 -4.07 -1.24 -14.14
C LEU A 146 -5.04 -0.22 -13.53
N ALA A 147 -4.49 0.91 -13.11
CA ALA A 147 -5.29 1.99 -12.57
C ALA A 147 -6.31 2.43 -13.60
N ILE A 148 -7.57 2.51 -13.18
CA ILE A 148 -8.57 3.26 -13.95
C ILE A 148 -8.00 4.68 -14.08
N PRO A 149 -7.97 5.31 -15.28
CA PRO A 149 -7.45 6.66 -15.46
C PRO A 149 -8.24 7.65 -14.58
N ARG A 150 -7.80 7.82 -13.34
CA ARG A 150 -8.17 8.96 -12.51
C ARG A 150 -7.23 10.07 -12.96
N ALA A 151 -7.78 11.24 -13.30
CA ALA A 151 -7.00 12.40 -13.72
C ALA A 151 -5.82 12.59 -12.75
N VAL A 152 -4.63 12.14 -13.16
CA VAL A 152 -3.43 12.22 -12.34
C VAL A 152 -2.97 13.66 -12.47
N THR A 153 -3.25 14.50 -11.48
CA THR A 153 -2.44 15.69 -11.25
C THR A 153 -1.05 15.19 -10.88
N LEU A 154 -0.21 14.99 -11.88
CA LEU A 154 1.23 14.88 -11.71
C LEU A 154 1.68 16.23 -11.14
N THR A 155 1.73 16.35 -9.82
CA THR A 155 2.46 17.46 -9.21
C THR A 155 3.91 17.32 -9.67
N PRO A 156 4.48 18.30 -10.38
CA PRO A 156 5.86 18.24 -10.79
C PRO A 156 6.73 18.10 -9.55
N LEU A 157 7.78 17.28 -9.65
CA LEU A 157 8.80 17.16 -8.59
C LEU A 157 9.27 18.58 -8.19
N PRO A 158 9.34 18.90 -6.89
CA PRO A 158 9.95 20.15 -6.47
C PRO A 158 11.39 20.15 -6.96
N THR A 159 11.70 21.04 -7.90
CA THR A 159 13.05 21.24 -8.40
C THR A 159 13.94 21.60 -7.21
N TYR A 160 14.88 20.73 -6.88
CA TYR A 160 15.87 20.98 -5.84
C TYR A 160 16.69 22.22 -6.22
N ARG A 161 16.35 23.38 -5.64
CA ARG A 161 17.22 24.58 -5.71
C ARG A 161 18.51 24.24 -4.97
N LYS A 162 19.59 24.00 -5.72
CA LYS A 162 20.96 23.92 -5.20
C LYS A 162 21.20 25.16 -4.32
N ARG A 163 21.32 24.98 -3.00
CA ARG A 163 21.84 26.03 -2.12
C ARG A 163 23.27 26.33 -2.55
N LYS A 164 23.53 27.56 -3.01
CA LYS A 164 24.88 28.05 -3.31
C LYS A 164 25.71 27.95 -2.03
N ARG A 165 26.81 27.19 -2.07
CA ARG A 165 27.83 27.21 -1.01
C ARG A 165 28.49 28.60 -1.02
N PRO A 166 28.66 29.29 0.11
CA PRO A 166 29.49 30.48 0.18
C PRO A 166 30.95 30.11 -0.13
N LEU A 167 31.65 30.95 -0.90
CA LEU A 167 33.09 30.81 -1.13
C LEU A 167 33.87 30.97 0.20
N PRO A 168 35.00 30.27 0.38
CA PRO A 168 35.86 30.47 1.54
C PRO A 168 36.54 31.84 1.48
N LEU A 169 36.47 32.59 2.59
CA LEU A 169 37.20 33.84 2.80
C LEU A 169 38.70 33.55 2.88
N SER A 170 39.47 34.07 1.94
CA SER A 170 40.92 34.08 1.95
C SER A 170 41.45 34.93 3.12
N HIS A 171 42.31 34.32 3.93
CA HIS A 171 43.14 34.99 4.93
C HIS A 171 43.86 36.23 4.36
N ARG A 172 43.75 37.36 5.05
CA ARG A 172 44.76 38.42 4.99
C ARG A 172 45.49 38.48 6.33
N LYS A 173 46.79 38.29 6.24
CA LYS A 173 47.79 38.56 7.28
C LYS A 173 47.86 40.06 7.52
N CYS A 174 47.93 40.46 8.78
CA CYS A 174 48.76 41.56 9.28
C CYS A 174 49.70 40.95 10.30
#